data_AF-A0A2S0VM22-F1
#
_entry.id   AF-A0A2S0VM22-F1
#
_cell.length_a   1.000
_cell.length_b   1.000
_cell.length_c   1.000
_cell.angle_alpha   90.00
_cell.angle_beta   90.00
_cell.angle_gamma   90.00
#
_symmetry.space_group_name_H-M   'P 1'
#
loop_
_entity.id
_entity.type
_entity.pdbx_description
1 polymer ?
#
loop_
_entity_poly.entity_id
_entity_poly.type
_entity_poly.pdbx_seq_one_letter_code
_entity_poly.pdbx_strand_id
1 'polypeptide(L)'
;MSTCSFLITQIDTEFVNDGSQGSPLVYAYNTANIEWGAICNKPSIPVNNFPILYTDSPIPTISFLQVATLRGQYQLYWNDGVDDQAIILLQDLTSTKPYPNNQTALWTGPKTNQNFKLVIDQTAPENESGIKLVAL
;
A
#
# COMPACT_ATOMS: atom_id res chain seq x y z
N MET A 1 -0.36 20.47 -8.89
CA MET A 1 -0.02 20.04 -7.52
C MET A 1 -1.31 19.61 -6.87
N SER A 2 -1.43 18.35 -6.44
CA SER A 2 -2.60 17.90 -5.67
C SER A 2 -2.66 18.66 -4.34
N THR A 3 -3.86 19.09 -3.95
CA THR A 3 -4.13 19.82 -2.69
C THR A 3 -4.33 18.90 -1.48
N CYS A 4 -4.31 17.59 -1.68
CA CYS A 4 -4.50 16.59 -0.62
C CYS A 4 -3.27 15.69 -0.43
N SER A 5 -3.12 15.19 0.79
CA SER A 5 -2.08 14.25 1.20
C SER A 5 -2.70 13.03 1.87
N PHE A 6 -2.28 11.85 1.42
CA PHE A 6 -2.67 10.56 1.99
C PHE A 6 -1.43 9.89 2.59
N LEU A 7 -1.48 9.60 3.89
CA LEU A 7 -0.32 9.12 4.64
C LEU A 7 -0.67 7.84 5.41
N ILE A 8 0.23 6.88 5.43
CA ILE A 8 0.19 5.73 6.34
C ILE A 8 1.01 6.09 7.57
N THR A 9 0.40 6.01 8.75
CA THR A 9 1.03 6.38 10.03
C THR A 9 1.26 5.18 10.94
N GLN A 10 0.60 4.05 10.62
CA GLN A 10 0.72 2.79 11.34
C GLN A 10 0.55 1.63 10.38
N ILE A 11 1.26 0.53 10.64
CA ILE A 11 1.10 -0.75 9.97
C ILE A 11 0.72 -1.79 11.03
N ASP A 12 -0.42 -2.45 10.83
CA ASP A 12 -0.80 -3.63 11.61
C ASP A 12 -0.58 -4.89 10.78
N THR A 13 -0.10 -5.96 11.41
CA THR A 13 0.19 -7.23 10.73
C THR A 13 -0.40 -8.40 11.51
N GLU A 14 -1.19 -9.21 10.82
CA GLU A 14 -1.64 -10.50 11.34
C GLU A 14 -0.75 -11.59 10.73
N PHE A 15 -0.09 -12.37 11.60
CA PHE A 15 0.89 -13.38 11.19
C PHE A 15 0.25 -14.77 11.08
N VAL A 16 0.78 -15.59 10.18
CA VAL A 16 0.43 -17.01 10.12
C VAL A 16 1.15 -17.75 11.26
N ASN A 17 0.38 -18.42 12.11
CA ASN A 17 0.89 -19.21 13.24
C ASN A 17 1.30 -20.64 12.84
N ASP A 18 1.94 -20.81 11.68
CA ASP A 18 2.32 -22.14 11.15
C ASP A 18 3.83 -22.37 11.04
N GLY A 19 4.66 -21.40 11.48
CA GLY A 19 6.11 -21.48 11.42
C GLY A 19 6.73 -20.96 10.11
N SER A 20 5.93 -20.57 9.12
CA SER A 20 6.39 -19.88 7.90
C SER A 20 6.49 -18.36 8.13
N GLN A 21 7.34 -17.95 9.08
CA GLN A 21 7.39 -16.59 9.64
C GLN A 21 8.09 -15.54 8.75
N GLY A 22 7.59 -15.32 7.54
CA GLY A 22 7.96 -14.15 6.75
C GLY A 22 7.41 -12.88 7.39
N SER A 23 8.27 -11.90 7.69
CA SER A 23 7.81 -10.55 8.05
C SER A 23 7.58 -9.74 6.77
N PRO A 24 6.41 -9.14 6.56
CA PRO A 24 6.18 -8.25 5.45
C PRO A 24 7.17 -7.08 5.49
N LEU A 25 7.53 -6.58 4.32
CA LEU A 25 8.34 -5.39 4.18
C LEU A 25 7.50 -4.31 3.51
N VAL A 26 7.39 -3.16 4.15
CA VAL A 26 6.78 -1.97 3.56
C VAL A 26 7.88 -0.96 3.31
N TYR A 27 8.05 -0.50 2.09
CA TYR A 27 9.14 0.39 1.72
C TYR A 27 8.75 1.25 0.52
N ALA A 28 9.29 2.46 0.43
CA ALA A 28 9.31 3.16 -0.85
C ALA A 28 10.74 3.16 -1.35
N TYR A 29 10.89 2.78 -2.61
CA TYR A 29 12.11 3.06 -3.34
C TYR A 29 12.14 4.56 -3.68
N ASN A 30 13.25 5.11 -4.11
CA ASN A 30 13.26 6.23 -5.04
C ASN A 30 14.50 6.06 -5.92
N THR A 31 14.65 6.88 -6.95
CA THR A 31 15.85 6.82 -7.82
C THR A 31 17.18 7.09 -7.09
N ALA A 32 17.14 7.45 -5.81
CA ALA A 32 18.28 7.71 -4.93
C ALA A 32 18.55 6.61 -3.86
N ASN A 33 17.91 5.44 -3.96
CA ASN A 33 17.91 4.33 -2.97
C ASN A 33 16.93 4.53 -1.79
N ILE A 34 16.30 3.44 -1.33
CA ILE A 34 15.21 3.36 -0.33
C ILE A 34 15.29 4.49 0.72
N GLU A 35 14.32 5.41 0.67
CA GLU A 35 14.28 6.56 1.59
C GLU A 35 13.62 6.22 2.93
N TRP A 36 12.77 5.19 2.96
CA TRP A 36 12.06 4.76 4.15
C TRP A 36 11.50 3.34 3.98
N GLY A 37 11.55 2.56 5.06
CA GLY A 37 11.02 1.21 5.10
C GLY A 37 10.80 0.69 6.52
N ALA A 38 9.91 -0.28 6.64
CA ALA A 38 9.54 -0.94 7.88
C ALA A 38 9.46 -2.45 7.66
N ILE A 39 10.24 -3.19 8.45
CA ILE A 39 10.07 -4.65 8.58
C ILE A 39 8.93 -4.88 9.56
N CYS A 40 7.86 -5.48 9.08
CA CYS A 40 6.64 -5.75 9.84
C CYS A 40 6.80 -7.03 10.67
N ASN A 41 7.65 -6.99 11.69
CA ASN A 41 8.01 -8.14 12.53
C ASN A 41 7.20 -8.25 13.85
N LYS A 42 6.28 -7.33 14.08
CA LYS A 42 5.37 -7.32 15.25
C LYS A 42 3.97 -6.88 14.82
N PRO A 43 2.93 -7.17 15.62
CA PRO A 43 1.54 -6.95 15.19
C PRO A 43 1.17 -5.51 14.88
N SER A 44 1.90 -4.54 15.43
CA SER A 44 1.65 -3.12 15.17
C SER A 44 2.96 -2.32 15.21
N ILE A 45 3.19 -1.52 14.16
CA ILE A 45 4.38 -0.70 13.99
C ILE A 45 3.96 0.72 13.62
N PRO A 46 4.30 1.74 14.45
CA PRO A 46 4.18 3.13 14.02
C PRO A 46 5.22 3.42 12.93
N VAL A 47 4.84 4.19 11.92
CA VAL A 47 5.74 4.61 10.83
C VAL A 47 5.73 6.13 10.70
N ASN A 48 6.84 6.68 10.21
CA ASN A 48 7.03 8.13 10.05
C ASN A 48 6.30 8.65 8.81
N ASN A 49 4.97 8.55 8.78
CA ASN A 49 4.10 9.14 7.77
C ASN A 49 4.48 8.76 6.33
N PHE A 50 4.31 7.50 5.98
CA PHE A 50 4.58 6.95 4.66
C PHE A 50 3.58 7.51 3.61
N PRO A 51 4.00 8.34 2.64
CA PRO A 51 3.09 8.92 1.67
C PRO A 51 2.56 7.90 0.65
N ILE A 52 1.27 8.01 0.34
CA ILE A 52 0.64 7.38 -0.82
C ILE A 52 0.66 8.42 -1.94
N LEU A 53 1.41 8.14 -3.00
CA LEU A 53 1.67 9.12 -4.06
C LEU A 53 0.55 9.16 -5.10
N TYR A 54 0.29 10.36 -5.63
CA TYR A 54 -0.63 10.56 -6.74
C TYR A 54 -0.04 9.99 -8.02
N THR A 55 -0.88 9.38 -8.85
CA THR A 55 -0.48 9.00 -10.20
C THR A 55 -1.63 9.16 -11.19
N ASP A 56 -1.37 9.79 -12.33
CA ASP A 56 -2.29 9.92 -13.46
C ASP A 56 -1.97 8.90 -14.58
N SER A 57 -0.81 8.23 -14.50
CA SER A 57 -0.34 7.17 -15.40
C SER A 57 0.74 6.32 -14.73
N PRO A 58 1.03 5.09 -15.19
CA PRO A 58 2.15 4.31 -14.67
C PRO A 58 3.48 4.95 -15.09
N ILE A 59 4.05 5.80 -14.23
CA ILE A 59 5.32 6.46 -14.47
C ILE A 59 6.45 5.59 -13.92
N PRO A 60 7.38 5.06 -14.75
CA PRO A 60 8.47 4.18 -14.31
C PRO A 60 9.54 4.87 -13.45
N THR A 61 9.45 6.18 -13.24
CA THR A 61 10.41 6.98 -12.47
C THR A 61 9.92 7.38 -11.08
N ILE A 62 8.64 7.16 -10.75
CA ILE A 62 8.10 7.38 -9.42
C ILE A 62 8.12 6.05 -8.69
N SER A 63 8.66 6.07 -7.47
CA SER A 63 8.63 4.91 -6.62
C SER A 63 7.45 5.00 -5.67
N PHE A 64 6.49 4.13 -5.92
CA PHE A 64 5.31 3.98 -5.07
C PHE A 64 5.65 3.26 -3.78
N LEU A 65 4.77 3.39 -2.80
CA LEU A 65 4.85 2.61 -1.58
C LEU A 65 4.66 1.13 -1.90
N GLN A 66 5.74 0.37 -1.77
CA GLN A 66 5.77 -1.06 -1.99
C GLN A 66 5.43 -1.81 -0.71
N VAL A 67 4.70 -2.90 -0.88
CA VAL A 67 4.40 -3.89 0.16
C VAL A 67 4.86 -5.23 -0.39
N ALA A 68 5.83 -5.86 0.26
CA ALA A 68 6.26 -7.21 -0.07
C ALA A 68 5.81 -8.14 1.05
N THR A 69 5.11 -9.20 0.68
CA THR A 69 4.67 -10.27 1.58
C THR A 69 5.16 -11.61 1.04
N LEU A 70 4.92 -12.70 1.76
CA LEU A 70 5.15 -14.05 1.22
C LEU A 70 4.24 -14.39 0.03
N ARG A 71 3.13 -13.67 -0.14
CA ARG A 71 2.10 -13.96 -1.15
C ARG A 71 2.27 -13.13 -2.43
N GLY A 72 3.05 -12.05 -2.38
CA GLY A 72 3.23 -11.20 -3.54
C GLY A 72 3.91 -9.88 -3.23
N GLN A 73 4.03 -9.08 -4.28
CA GLN A 73 4.55 -7.72 -4.21
C GLN A 73 3.49 -6.78 -4.75
N TYR A 74 3.24 -5.70 -4.00
CA TYR A 74 2.18 -4.75 -4.31
C TYR A 74 2.72 -3.35 -4.22
N GLN A 75 2.05 -2.45 -4.93
CA GLN A 75 2.30 -1.02 -4.84
C GLN A 75 1.02 -0.24 -4.55
N LEU A 76 1.11 0.74 -3.67
CA LEU A 76 0.02 1.64 -3.30
C LEU A 76 0.25 3.02 -3.90
N TYR A 77 -0.81 3.55 -4.51
CA TYR A 77 -0.89 4.89 -5.06
C TYR A 77 -2.33 5.37 -5.07
N TRP A 78 -2.57 6.61 -5.44
CA TRP A 78 -3.93 7.12 -5.59
C TRP A 78 -4.12 7.92 -6.87
N ASN A 79 -5.34 7.84 -7.41
CA ASN A 79 -5.76 8.54 -8.62
C ASN A 79 -7.00 9.38 -8.33
N ASP A 80 -7.33 10.27 -9.26
CA ASP A 80 -8.62 10.96 -9.24
C ASP A 80 -9.77 9.96 -9.49
N GLY A 81 -10.79 10.03 -8.65
CA GLY A 81 -12.09 9.41 -8.85
C GLY A 81 -13.10 10.37 -9.47
N VAL A 82 -14.38 10.00 -9.40
CA VAL A 82 -15.51 10.81 -9.88
C VAL A 82 -15.88 11.84 -8.80
N ASP A 83 -16.41 13.00 -9.19
CA ASP A 83 -16.95 14.01 -8.27
C ASP A 83 -16.01 14.43 -7.12
N ASP A 84 -14.77 14.80 -7.46
CA ASP A 84 -13.73 15.25 -6.52
C ASP A 84 -13.36 14.20 -5.44
N GLN A 85 -13.47 12.92 -5.81
CA GLN A 85 -12.98 11.81 -5.00
C GLN A 85 -11.53 11.46 -5.34
N ALA A 86 -10.83 10.86 -4.38
CA ALA A 86 -9.62 10.11 -4.59
C ALA A 86 -9.90 8.61 -4.44
N ILE A 87 -9.24 7.80 -5.26
CA ILE A 87 -9.27 6.35 -5.17
C ILE A 87 -7.86 5.89 -4.84
N ILE A 88 -7.69 5.24 -3.69
CA ILE A 88 -6.42 4.58 -3.35
C ILE A 88 -6.45 3.17 -3.90
N LEU A 89 -5.47 2.85 -4.74
CA LEU A 89 -5.35 1.61 -5.46
C LEU A 89 -4.18 0.80 -4.90
N LEU A 90 -4.41 -0.51 -4.78
CA LEU A 90 -3.38 -1.53 -4.62
C LEU A 90 -3.19 -2.20 -5.97
N GLN A 91 -1.97 -2.20 -6.50
CA GLN A 91 -1.63 -2.96 -7.69
C GLN A 91 -0.76 -4.16 -7.30
N ASP A 92 -1.18 -5.36 -7.71
CA ASP A 92 -0.40 -6.60 -7.58
C ASP A 92 0.61 -6.72 -8.74
N LEU A 93 1.89 -6.61 -8.41
CA LEU A 93 3.03 -6.71 -9.34
C LEU A 93 3.42 -8.15 -9.66
N THR A 94 2.94 -9.09 -8.85
CA THR A 94 3.15 -10.54 -9.01
C THR A 94 1.97 -11.25 -9.68
N SER A 95 0.88 -10.53 -9.94
CA SER A 95 -0.30 -11.04 -10.65
C SER A 95 0.02 -11.41 -12.09
N THR A 96 -0.65 -12.44 -12.60
CA THR A 96 -0.67 -12.76 -14.03
C THR A 96 -1.65 -11.88 -14.81
N LYS A 97 -2.54 -11.14 -14.12
CA LYS A 97 -3.47 -10.20 -14.76
C LYS A 97 -2.68 -9.01 -15.32
N PRO A 98 -2.91 -8.59 -16.57
CA PRO A 98 -2.24 -7.40 -17.11
C PRO A 98 -2.81 -6.12 -16.48
N TYR A 99 -2.00 -5.06 -16.40
CA TYR A 99 -2.47 -3.72 -16.09
C TYR A 99 -3.59 -3.29 -17.07
N PRO A 100 -4.68 -2.63 -16.60
CA PRO A 100 -4.95 -2.21 -15.23
C PRO A 100 -5.72 -3.24 -14.37
N ASN A 101 -5.94 -4.47 -14.87
CA ASN A 101 -6.76 -5.49 -14.20
C ASN A 101 -6.10 -6.17 -13.00
N ASN A 102 -4.84 -5.83 -12.70
CA ASN A 102 -4.13 -6.25 -11.50
C ASN A 102 -4.26 -5.24 -10.36
N GLN A 103 -5.34 -4.45 -10.34
CA GLN A 103 -5.58 -3.41 -9.36
C GLN A 103 -6.86 -3.67 -8.59
N THR A 104 -6.82 -3.34 -7.30
CA THR A 104 -7.95 -3.36 -6.39
C THR A 104 -8.03 -2.03 -5.65
N ALA A 105 -9.22 -1.43 -5.60
CA ALA A 105 -9.45 -0.22 -4.81
C ALA A 105 -9.48 -0.56 -3.31
N LEU A 106 -8.57 0.04 -2.54
CA LEU A 106 -8.55 -0.11 -1.07
C LEU A 106 -9.41 0.93 -0.37
N TRP A 107 -9.59 2.10 -0.98
CA TRP A 107 -10.37 3.20 -0.42
C TRP A 107 -10.85 4.14 -1.50
N THR A 108 -12.03 4.74 -1.29
CA THR A 108 -12.56 5.84 -2.10
C THR A 108 -13.21 6.85 -1.17
N GLY A 109 -12.92 8.13 -1.37
CA GLY A 109 -13.48 9.20 -0.56
C GLY A 109 -13.04 10.58 -1.02
N PRO A 110 -13.32 11.64 -0.26
CA PRO A 110 -13.07 13.01 -0.69
C PRO A 110 -11.55 13.30 -0.85
N LYS A 111 -11.19 14.22 -1.75
CA LYS A 111 -9.81 14.74 -1.89
C LYS A 111 -9.41 15.68 -0.75
N THR A 112 -9.41 15.16 0.47
CA THR A 112 -8.95 15.84 1.68
C THR A 112 -7.76 15.11 2.29
N ASN A 113 -6.96 15.82 3.10
CA ASN A 113 -5.89 15.17 3.85
C ASN A 113 -6.46 14.04 4.72
N GLN A 114 -5.88 12.85 4.62
CA GLN A 114 -6.36 11.68 5.36
C GLN A 114 -5.18 10.79 5.75
N ASN A 115 -5.16 10.42 7.03
CA ASN A 115 -4.22 9.45 7.55
C ASN A 115 -4.84 8.06 7.54
N PHE A 116 -4.02 7.05 7.33
CA PHE A 116 -4.44 5.67 7.32
C PHE A 116 -3.56 4.81 8.22
N LYS A 117 -4.17 3.71 8.64
CA LYS A 117 -3.49 2.51 9.07
C LYS A 117 -3.52 1.49 7.94
N LEU A 118 -2.35 0.98 7.57
CA LEU A 118 -2.23 -0.16 6.66
C LEU A 118 -2.35 -1.45 7.46
N VAL A 119 -3.22 -2.36 7.04
CA VAL A 119 -3.30 -3.69 7.64
C VAL A 119 -2.85 -4.73 6.62
N ILE A 120 -1.95 -5.61 7.06
CA ILE A 120 -1.41 -6.73 6.30
C ILE A 120 -1.77 -8.02 7.03
N ASP A 121 -2.83 -8.68 6.58
CA ASP A 121 -3.23 -9.99 7.05
C ASP A 121 -2.58 -11.09 6.20
N GLN A 122 -1.58 -11.75 6.77
CA GLN A 122 -0.90 -12.86 6.08
C GLN A 122 -1.69 -14.17 6.12
N THR A 123 -2.73 -14.24 6.95
CA THR A 123 -3.63 -15.40 7.04
C THR A 123 -4.64 -15.46 5.89
N ALA A 124 -4.88 -14.31 5.23
CA ALA A 124 -5.80 -14.20 4.11
C ALA A 124 -5.42 -15.14 2.95
N PRO A 125 -6.35 -15.88 2.34
CA PRO A 125 -6.05 -17.00 1.45
C PRO A 125 -5.48 -16.60 0.08
N GLU A 126 -5.73 -15.37 -0.38
CA GLU A 126 -5.37 -14.91 -1.73
C GLU A 126 -4.39 -13.73 -1.70
N ASN A 127 -3.63 -13.56 -2.78
CA ASN A 127 -2.51 -12.64 -2.86
C ASN A 127 -2.88 -11.18 -2.52
N GLU A 128 -4.07 -10.67 -2.83
CA GLU A 128 -4.43 -9.26 -2.52
C GLU A 128 -5.41 -9.11 -1.34
N SER A 129 -6.09 -10.19 -0.94
CA SER A 129 -7.17 -10.18 0.05
C SER A 129 -6.75 -9.77 1.47
N GLY A 130 -5.45 -9.85 1.77
CA GLY A 130 -4.89 -9.53 3.08
C GLY A 130 -4.53 -8.06 3.28
N ILE A 131 -4.60 -7.22 2.24
CA ILE A 131 -4.15 -5.83 2.33
C ILE A 131 -5.36 -4.89 2.37
N LYS A 132 -5.44 -4.04 3.39
CA LYS A 132 -6.52 -3.05 3.55
C LYS A 132 -6.04 -1.76 4.20
N LEU A 133 -6.78 -0.68 3.96
CA LEU A 133 -6.59 0.61 4.63
C LEU A 133 -7.74 0.89 5.59
N VAL A 134 -7.40 1.44 6.75
CA VAL A 134 -8.37 1.95 7.73
C VAL A 134 -8.09 3.43 7.93
N ALA A 135 -9.08 4.29 7.63
CA ALA A 135 -8.97 5.73 7.86
C ALA A 135 -8.88 6.05 9.36
N LEU A 136 -8.05 7.03 9.72
CA LEU A 136 -7.80 7.50 11.08
C LEU A 136 -8.30 8.93 11.31
#